data_AF-A0A3A9JLF3-F1
#
_entry.id   AF-A0A3A9JLF3-F1
#
_cell.length_a   1.000
_cell.length_b   1.000
_cell.length_c   1.000
_cell.angle_alpha   90.00
_cell.angle_beta   90.00
_cell.angle_gamma   90.00
#
_symmetry.space_group_name_H-M   'P 1'
#
loop_
_entity.id
_entity.type
_entity.pdbx_description
1 polymer ?
#
loop_
_entity_poly.entity_id
_entity_poly.type
_entity_poly.pdbx_seq_one_letter_code
_entity_poly.pdbx_strand_id
1 'polypeptide(L)'
;MAPRIGIISNPRSSSHRAGQAGLAEAAARLPHAAPESREALRAALAGFAADGVEVLAVHGGDGTLREVLSALPQAWAGPMPAIAPLPAGRTNLAAHTLGYPAAGRREDPTDLRRLLAAAG
;
A
#
# COMPACT_ATOMS: atom_id res chain seq x y z
N MET A 1 -10.37 18.20 -5.92
CA MET A 1 -9.48 17.92 -4.76
C MET A 1 -8.79 16.61 -5.03
N ALA A 2 -7.50 16.50 -4.71
CA ALA A 2 -6.77 15.24 -4.80
C ALA A 2 -7.16 14.33 -3.62
N PRO A 3 -7.33 13.01 -3.82
CA PRO A 3 -7.63 12.08 -2.74
C PRO A 3 -6.49 12.01 -1.72
N ARG A 4 -6.83 11.84 -0.44
CA ARG A 4 -5.81 11.59 0.59
C ARG A 4 -5.34 10.14 0.55
N ILE A 5 -4.05 9.93 0.30
CA ILE A 5 -3.46 8.60 0.12
C ILE A 5 -2.61 8.22 1.32
N GLY A 6 -2.82 7.03 1.88
CA GLY A 6 -1.97 6.43 2.92
C GLY A 6 -1.27 5.17 2.42
N ILE A 7 -0.05 4.91 2.88
CA ILE A 7 0.77 3.76 2.44
C ILE A 7 1.03 2.81 3.62
N ILE A 8 0.70 1.54 3.45
CA ILE A 8 1.18 0.45 4.30
C ILE A 8 2.25 -0.33 3.55
N SER A 9 3.43 -0.48 4.14
CA SER A 9 4.48 -1.34 3.62
C SER A 9 4.85 -2.45 4.60
N ASN A 10 5.06 -3.67 4.13
CA ASN A 10 5.58 -4.73 5.01
C ASN A 10 7.12 -4.69 5.05
N PRO A 11 7.74 -4.33 6.19
CA PRO A 11 9.20 -4.25 6.32
C PRO A 11 9.88 -5.62 6.16
N ARG A 12 9.13 -6.72 6.30
CA ARG A 12 9.61 -8.10 6.15
C ARG A 12 9.47 -8.65 4.73
N SER A 13 8.86 -7.91 3.79
CA SER A 13 8.78 -8.37 2.41
C SER A 13 10.19 -8.33 1.77
N SER A 14 10.68 -9.48 1.30
CA SER A 14 12.03 -9.68 0.76
C SER A 14 12.25 -9.07 -0.64
N SER A 15 11.41 -8.11 -1.00
CA SER A 15 11.37 -7.34 -2.24
C SER A 15 12.54 -6.36 -2.31
N HIS A 16 13.67 -6.93 -2.73
CA HIS A 16 14.98 -6.32 -2.79
C HIS A 16 15.07 -5.10 -3.73
N ARG A 17 15.45 -3.96 -3.16
CA ARG A 17 16.16 -2.80 -3.76
C ARG A 17 15.48 -2.03 -4.90
N ALA A 18 14.59 -2.62 -5.68
CA ALA A 18 13.97 -2.00 -6.85
C ALA A 18 12.65 -1.25 -6.57
N GLY A 19 12.32 -0.96 -5.31
CA GLY A 19 11.17 -0.13 -4.94
C GLY A 19 11.44 0.83 -3.79
N GLN A 20 12.56 0.66 -3.09
CA GLN A 20 12.90 1.45 -1.89
C GLN A 20 13.03 2.94 -2.17
N ALA A 21 13.62 3.34 -3.30
CA ALA A 21 13.76 4.77 -3.63
C ALA A 21 12.40 5.43 -3.86
N GLY A 22 11.52 4.79 -4.63
CA GLY A 22 10.15 5.29 -4.86
C GLY A 22 9.29 5.25 -3.59
N LEU A 23 9.46 4.22 -2.76
CA LEU A 23 8.74 4.09 -1.49
C LEU A 23 9.23 5.15 -0.50
N ALA A 24 10.54 5.41 -0.43
CA ALA A 24 11.10 6.45 0.42
C ALA A 24 10.62 7.84 0.00
N GLU A 25 10.60 8.13 -1.31
CA GLU A 25 10.05 9.37 -1.85
C GLU A 25 8.55 9.51 -1.51
N ALA A 26 7.77 8.44 -1.68
CA ALA A 26 6.36 8.44 -1.37
C ALA A 26 6.09 8.59 0.15
N ALA A 27 6.84 7.88 0.98
CA ALA A 27 6.77 7.94 2.43
C ALA A 27 7.19 9.31 2.99
N ALA A 28 8.03 10.05 2.27
CA ALA A 28 8.39 11.43 2.64
C ALA A 28 7.25 12.44 2.39
N ARG A 29 6.26 12.10 1.54
CA ARG A 29 5.20 13.02 1.10
C ARG A 29 3.80 12.58 1.51
N LEU A 30 3.61 11.30 1.82
CA LEU A 30 2.32 10.69 2.13
C LEU A 30 2.38 10.01 3.51
N PRO A 31 1.26 9.98 4.27
CA PRO A 31 1.13 9.13 5.44
C PRO A 31 1.62 7.71 5.16
N HIS A 32 2.58 7.23 5.94
CA HIS A 32 3.23 5.94 5.72
C HIS A 32 3.39 5.21 7.05
N ALA A 33 3.10 3.91 7.04
CA ALA A 33 3.40 3.02 8.14
C ALA A 33 3.99 1.70 7.66
N ALA A 34 4.95 1.19 8.45
CA ALA A 34 5.60 -0.09 8.24
C ALA A 34 5.38 -1.01 9.46
N PRO A 35 4.15 -1.51 9.69
CA PRO A 35 3.82 -2.25 10.91
C PRO A 35 4.55 -3.60 10.97
N GLU A 36 5.14 -3.90 12.13
CA GLU A 36 5.87 -5.16 12.37
C GLU A 36 5.02 -6.24 13.07
N SER A 37 3.81 -5.88 13.51
CA SER A 37 2.86 -6.79 14.17
C SER A 37 1.43 -6.56 13.68
N ARG A 38 0.53 -7.52 13.97
CA ARG A 38 -0.90 -7.38 13.64
C ARG A 38 -1.56 -6.24 14.40
N GLU A 39 -1.13 -6.00 15.64
CA GLU A 39 -1.63 -4.92 16.47
C GLU A 39 -1.17 -3.55 15.93
N ALA A 40 0.11 -3.44 15.56
CA ALA A 40 0.64 -2.25 14.90
C ALA A 40 -0.06 -1.97 13.56
N LEU A 41 -0.40 -3.02 12.80
CA LEU A 41 -1.17 -2.87 11.56
C LEU A 41 -2.56 -2.29 11.85
N ARG A 42 -3.29 -2.82 12.84
CA ARG A 42 -4.61 -2.28 13.21
C ARG A 42 -4.54 -0.83 13.68
N ALA A 43 -3.55 -0.50 14.51
CA ALA A 43 -3.34 0.86 14.98
C ALA A 43 -3.06 1.83 13.81
N ALA A 44 -2.22 1.43 12.85
CA ALA A 44 -1.95 2.23 11.66
C ALA A 44 -3.20 2.44 10.81
N LEU A 45 -4.01 1.38 10.59
CA LEU A 45 -5.26 1.47 9.83
C LEU A 45 -6.28 2.39 10.51
N ALA A 46 -6.40 2.32 11.84
CA ALA A 46 -7.27 3.21 12.60
C ALA A 46 -6.81 4.67 12.51
N GLY A 47 -5.50 4.92 12.59
CA GLY A 47 -4.92 6.25 12.39
C GLY A 47 -5.22 6.81 11.00
N PHE A 48 -5.05 6.00 9.95
CA PHE A 48 -5.37 6.42 8.58
C PHE A 48 -6.85 6.73 8.37
N ALA A 49 -7.75 5.95 8.98
CA ALA A 49 -9.18 6.24 8.96
C ALA A 49 -9.49 7.59 9.64
N ALA A 50 -8.90 7.84 10.82
CA ALA A 50 -9.06 9.10 11.55
C ALA A 50 -8.49 10.31 10.79
N ASP A 51 -7.41 10.10 10.03
CA ASP A 51 -6.78 11.12 9.19
C ASP A 51 -7.54 11.38 7.88
N GLY A 52 -8.63 10.66 7.62
CA GLY A 52 -9.44 10.82 6.41
C GLY A 52 -8.76 10.29 5.14
N VAL A 53 -7.95 9.24 5.25
CA VAL A 53 -7.39 8.55 4.08
C VAL A 53 -8.51 7.95 3.24
N GLU A 54 -8.50 8.22 1.94
CA GLU A 54 -9.48 7.75 0.97
C GLU A 54 -8.93 6.59 0.13
N VAL A 55 -7.61 6.55 -0.06
CA VAL A 55 -6.91 5.50 -0.82
C VAL A 55 -5.82 4.89 0.05
N LEU A 56 -5.91 3.57 0.27
CA LEU A 56 -4.92 2.80 0.98
C LEU A 56 -4.03 2.05 -0.03
N ALA A 57 -2.81 2.54 -0.20
CA ALA A 57 -1.79 1.89 -0.98
C ALA A 57 -1.09 0.80 -0.15
N VAL A 58 -1.00 -0.41 -0.71
CA VAL A 58 -0.40 -1.57 -0.01
C VAL A 58 0.85 -2.01 -0.75
N HIS A 59 2.01 -1.68 -0.20
CA HIS A 59 3.31 -2.02 -0.75
C HIS A 59 3.83 -3.33 -0.16
N GLY A 60 3.75 -4.40 -0.95
CA GLY A 60 4.19 -5.73 -0.55
C GLY A 60 3.70 -6.83 -1.49
N GLY A 61 3.89 -8.08 -1.06
CA GLY A 61 3.38 -9.25 -1.77
C GLY A 61 1.90 -9.55 -1.44
N ASP A 62 1.33 -10.56 -2.08
CA ASP A 62 -0.05 -11.04 -1.84
C ASP A 62 -0.34 -11.34 -0.36
N GLY A 63 0.65 -11.85 0.38
CA GLY A 63 0.54 -12.08 1.82
C GLY A 63 0.27 -10.78 2.59
N THR A 64 0.93 -9.69 2.22
CA THR A 64 0.73 -8.36 2.81
C THR A 64 -0.63 -7.79 2.45
N LEU A 65 -1.06 -7.91 1.18
CA LEU A 65 -2.39 -7.47 0.78
C LEU A 65 -3.47 -8.23 1.55
N ARG A 66 -3.36 -9.55 1.67
CA ARG A 66 -4.29 -10.36 2.44
C ARG A 66 -4.33 -9.96 3.90
N GLU A 67 -3.19 -9.72 4.54
CA GLU A 67 -3.12 -9.26 5.94
C GLU A 67 -3.83 -7.93 6.14
N VAL A 68 -3.60 -6.96 5.24
CA VAL A 68 -4.27 -5.65 5.27
C VAL A 68 -5.78 -5.80 5.08
N LEU A 69 -6.22 -6.53 4.04
CA LEU A 69 -7.63 -6.77 3.76
C LEU A 69 -8.33 -7.51 4.91
N SER A 70 -7.63 -8.41 5.60
CA SER A 70 -8.19 -9.12 6.77
C SER A 70 -8.31 -8.22 8.00
N ALA A 71 -7.41 -7.24 8.16
CA ALA A 71 -7.39 -6.34 9.31
C ALA A 71 -8.35 -5.15 9.15
N LEU A 72 -8.56 -4.69 7.92
CA LEU A 72 -9.35 -3.51 7.57
C LEU A 72 -10.74 -3.46 8.23
N PRO A 73 -11.61 -4.49 8.11
CA PRO A 73 -12.96 -4.44 8.69
C PRO A 73 -12.99 -4.32 10.21
N GLN A 74 -11.87 -4.60 10.89
CA GLN A 74 -11.78 -4.60 12.34
C GLN A 74 -11.15 -3.31 12.89
N ALA A 75 -10.51 -2.51 12.04
CA ALA A 75 -9.73 -1.34 12.44
C ALA A 75 -10.14 -0.04 11.74
N TRP A 76 -10.87 -0.13 10.63
CA TRP A 76 -11.27 1.03 9.84
C TRP A 76 -12.67 1.52 10.25
N ALA A 77 -12.75 2.75 10.74
CA ALA A 77 -14.01 3.40 11.07
C ALA A 77 -14.46 4.30 9.91
N GLY A 78 -15.74 4.21 9.51
CA GLY A 78 -16.32 5.04 8.45
C GLY A 78 -16.27 4.39 7.06
N PRO A 79 -16.33 5.21 5.98
CA PRO A 79 -16.28 4.70 4.61
C PRO A 79 -14.98 3.94 4.35
N MET A 80 -15.11 2.76 3.72
CA MET A 80 -13.95 1.95 3.38
C MET A 80 -13.08 2.65 2.32
N PRO A 81 -11.74 2.57 2.44
CA PRO A 81 -10.86 3.20 1.49
C PRO A 81 -10.82 2.40 0.18
N ALA A 82 -10.53 3.06 -0.93
CA ALA A 82 -10.12 2.37 -2.14
C ALA A 82 -8.77 1.68 -1.90
N ILE A 83 -8.60 0.45 -2.36
CA ILE A 83 -7.36 -0.32 -2.16
C ILE A 83 -6.50 -0.27 -3.42
N ALA A 84 -5.26 0.17 -3.28
CA ALA A 84 -4.27 0.24 -4.35
C ALA A 84 -3.10 -0.72 -4.04
N PRO A 85 -3.11 -1.97 -4.54
CA PRO A 85 -1.98 -2.87 -4.37
C PRO A 85 -0.78 -2.37 -5.18
N LEU A 86 0.37 -2.20 -4.54
CA LEU A 86 1.63 -1.81 -5.17
C LEU A 86 2.55 -3.03 -5.24
N PRO A 87 2.90 -3.51 -6.45
CA PRO A 87 3.69 -4.71 -6.59
C PRO A 87 5.14 -4.48 -6.19
N ALA A 88 5.59 -5.19 -5.16
CA ALA A 88 6.99 -5.16 -4.70
C ALA A 88 7.88 -6.24 -5.39
N GLY A 89 7.47 -6.87 -6.49
CA GLY A 89 8.30 -7.86 -7.19
C GLY A 89 7.53 -9.03 -7.82
N ARG A 90 8.30 -10.01 -8.32
CA ARG A 90 8.05 -10.88 -9.50
C ARG A 90 6.72 -11.66 -9.58
N THR A 91 5.97 -11.80 -8.50
CA THR A 91 4.74 -12.61 -8.47
C THR A 91 3.73 -12.01 -7.52
N ASN A 92 2.96 -11.01 -7.97
CA ASN A 92 1.76 -10.55 -7.25
C ASN A 92 0.53 -11.06 -8.00
N LEU A 93 0.06 -12.24 -7.60
CA LEU A 93 -1.10 -12.90 -8.19
C LEU A 93 -2.38 -12.09 -7.90
N ALA A 94 -2.45 -11.38 -6.78
CA ALA A 94 -3.60 -10.56 -6.41
C ALA A 94 -3.64 -9.22 -7.16
N ALA A 95 -2.49 -8.61 -7.48
CA ALA A 95 -2.46 -7.45 -8.38
C ALA A 95 -2.98 -7.84 -9.76
N HIS A 96 -2.62 -9.05 -10.22
CA HIS A 96 -3.07 -9.58 -11.50
C HIS A 96 -4.60 -9.78 -11.56
N THR A 97 -5.18 -10.38 -10.52
CA THR A 97 -6.63 -10.58 -10.42
C THR A 97 -7.43 -9.27 -10.32
N LEU A 98 -6.81 -8.20 -9.81
CA LEU A 98 -7.43 -6.86 -9.67
C LEU A 98 -7.18 -5.94 -10.88
N GLY A 99 -6.64 -6.46 -12.00
CA GLY A 99 -6.51 -5.72 -13.26
C GLY A 99 -5.11 -5.22 -13.60
N TYR A 100 -4.06 -5.61 -12.88
CA TYR A 100 -2.69 -5.36 -13.34
C TYR A 100 -2.27 -6.40 -14.41
N PRO A 101 -1.73 -5.97 -15.57
CA PRO A 101 -1.39 -6.88 -16.67
C PRO A 101 -0.33 -7.92 -16.28
N ALA A 102 -0.47 -9.12 -16.84
CA ALA A 102 0.29 -10.33 -16.49
C ALA A 102 1.81 -10.19 -16.64
N ALA A 103 2.52 -10.85 -15.71
CA ALA A 103 3.89 -11.36 -15.77
C ALA A 103 4.84 -10.72 -16.79
N GLY A 104 5.69 -9.82 -16.30
CA GLY A 104 6.89 -9.38 -17.03
C GLY A 104 7.54 -8.13 -16.46
N ARG A 105 6.79 -7.26 -15.78
CA ARG A 105 7.37 -6.06 -15.18
C ARG A 105 7.82 -6.34 -13.74
N ARG A 106 9.12 -6.14 -13.50
CA ARG A 106 9.69 -5.80 -12.19
C ARG A 106 8.90 -4.61 -11.61
N GLU A 107 8.98 -4.38 -10.30
CA GLU A 107 8.59 -3.10 -9.67
C GLU A 107 8.81 -1.94 -10.66
N ASP A 108 7.73 -1.30 -11.12
CA ASP A 108 7.81 -0.13 -11.99
C ASP A 108 7.74 1.08 -11.05
N PRO A 109 8.82 1.86 -10.88
CA PRO A 109 8.80 3.08 -10.07
C PRO A 109 7.70 4.06 -10.47
N THR A 110 7.13 3.89 -11.67
CA THR A 110 5.98 4.64 -12.17
C THR A 110 4.73 4.47 -11.30
N ASP A 111 4.51 3.33 -10.64
CA ASP A 111 3.26 3.13 -9.87
C ASP A 111 3.24 3.97 -8.58
N LEU A 112 4.36 4.05 -7.88
CA LEU A 112 4.52 4.96 -6.73
C LEU A 112 4.49 6.43 -7.17
N ARG A 113 5.09 6.76 -8.32
CA ARG A 113 5.01 8.12 -8.89
C ARG A 113 3.60 8.50 -9.31
N ARG A 114 2.80 7.55 -9.81
CA ARG A 114 1.38 7.77 -10.11
C ARG A 114 0.57 8.03 -8.85
N LEU A 115 0.85 7.34 -7.75
CA LEU A 115 0.23 7.66 -6.46
C LEU A 115 0.61 9.07 -5.99
N LEU A 116 1.89 9.42 -6.08
CA LEU A 116 2.35 10.77 -5.75
C LEU A 116 1.64 11.84 -6.60
N ALA A 117 1.49 11.62 -7.91
CA ALA A 117 0.77 12.53 -8.81
C ALA A 117 -0.74 12.55 -8.57
N ALA A 118 -1.32 11.47 -8.05
CA ALA A 118 -2.74 11.42 -7.70
C ALA A 118 -3.03 12.16 -6.39
N ALA A 119 -2.04 12.32 -5.50
CA ALA A 119 -2.18 12.99 -4.22
C ALA A 119 -2.05 14.53 -4.28
N GLY A 120 -1.63 15.10 -5.42
CA GLY A 120 -1.43 16.55 -5.61
C GLY A 120 -0.29 16.87 -6.57
#